data_AF-A0A959P3G7-F1
#
_entry.id   AF-A0A959P3G7-F1
#
_cell.length_a   1.000
_cell.length_b   1.000
_cell.length_c   1.000
_cell.angle_alpha   90.00
_cell.angle_beta   90.00
_cell.angle_gamma   90.00
#
_symmetry.space_group_name_H-M   'P 1'
#
loop_
_entity.id
_entity.type
_entity.pdbx_description
1 polymer ?
#
loop_
_entity_poly.entity_id
_entity_poly.type
_entity_poly.pdbx_seq_one_letter_code
_entity_poly.pdbx_strand_id
1 'polypeptide(L)'
;MKKIYSTFLTVLAIGAVTTISAQQQPNNGGFENWDSNGEPTNWNNMTTGNLCFLCGFGSSQRVFEDNVEVRTGSASARIESTNAAGTLVNGTMTTGQINAPSTTPSEGYSLTKRSDANFNHPFTDMPDSLVFYAKYNVTDASDSASVAVILHDDNDHRDPGGNAAQVIATAKKRFQTGGTAEWVRISLPLDYSGTSQNGIAYALMTFTSSYQPGAGNSTAKLWVDDFEFIYNPTDPTSVEELADVVSVYPNPTNDGRVSIALGNDMKNGMVTALNVMGQTVGQFSFVNDNRVDLQLDQPAGIYFLNIRTEDGQTSTVRVVKN
;
A
#
# COMPACT_ATOMS: atom_id res chain seq x y z
N MET A 1 -12.90 18.63 67.72
CA MET A 1 -12.87 18.89 66.26
C MET A 1 -11.75 18.06 65.63
N LYS A 2 -12.07 16.89 65.05
CA LYS A 2 -11.11 16.04 64.33
C LYS A 2 -11.25 16.33 62.84
N LYS A 3 -10.19 16.82 62.18
CA LYS A 3 -10.16 17.04 60.73
C LYS A 3 -9.84 15.71 60.05
N ILE A 4 -10.74 15.25 59.19
CA ILE A 4 -10.55 14.08 58.33
C ILE A 4 -9.99 14.60 57.00
N TYR A 5 -8.78 14.18 56.64
CA TYR A 5 -8.19 14.44 55.34
C TYR A 5 -8.57 13.26 54.42
N SER A 6 -9.41 13.53 53.42
CA SER A 6 -9.76 12.57 52.37
C SER A 6 -8.78 12.73 51.20
N THR A 7 -7.82 11.83 51.08
CA THR A 7 -6.89 11.77 49.95
C THR A 7 -7.63 11.17 48.74
N PHE A 8 -7.90 11.99 47.72
CA PHE A 8 -8.38 11.51 46.42
C PHE A 8 -7.20 10.95 45.63
N LEU A 9 -7.20 9.64 45.36
CA LEU A 9 -6.24 8.99 44.48
C LEU A 9 -6.80 9.04 43.04
N THR A 10 -6.29 9.95 42.23
CA THR A 10 -6.60 9.99 40.79
C THR A 10 -5.82 8.89 40.08
N VAL A 11 -6.51 7.82 39.67
CA VAL A 11 -5.95 6.78 38.81
C VAL A 11 -5.93 7.33 37.38
N LEU A 12 -4.74 7.67 36.88
CA LEU A 12 -4.52 8.03 35.49
C LEU A 12 -4.45 6.73 34.67
N ALA A 13 -5.55 6.36 34.02
CA ALA A 13 -5.57 5.22 33.09
C ALA A 13 -4.80 5.59 31.82
N ILE A 14 -3.57 5.10 31.69
CA ILE A 14 -2.80 5.15 30.45
C ILE A 14 -3.36 4.03 29.56
N GLY A 15 -4.30 4.39 28.68
CA GLY A 15 -4.77 3.50 27.63
C GLY A 15 -3.63 3.22 26.66
N ALA A 16 -3.22 1.96 26.54
CA ALA A 16 -2.33 1.52 25.47
C ALA A 16 -3.06 1.69 24.14
N VAL A 17 -2.61 2.65 23.32
CA VAL A 17 -3.09 2.82 21.95
C VAL A 17 -2.54 1.67 21.13
N THR A 18 -3.36 0.65 20.87
CA THR A 18 -3.08 -0.32 19.82
C THR A 18 -3.24 0.38 18.48
N THR A 19 -2.16 0.66 17.78
CA THR A 19 -2.21 1.15 16.40
C THR A 19 -2.69 -0.01 15.51
N ILE A 20 -3.97 -0.05 15.20
CA ILE A 20 -4.48 -0.80 14.06
C ILE A 20 -3.95 -0.06 12.83
N SER A 21 -2.91 -0.59 12.17
CA SER A 21 -2.52 -0.10 10.86
C SER A 21 -3.64 -0.47 9.88
N ALA A 22 -4.41 0.52 9.44
CA ALA A 22 -5.36 0.33 8.36
C ALA A 22 -4.60 0.03 7.06
N GLN A 23 -5.17 -0.83 6.20
CA GLN A 23 -4.64 -1.09 4.87
C GLN A 23 -4.50 0.23 4.10
N GLN A 24 -3.32 0.45 3.51
CA GLN A 24 -3.04 1.66 2.77
C GLN A 24 -3.86 1.69 1.48
N GLN A 25 -4.51 2.81 1.24
CA GLN A 25 -5.23 3.07 0.00
C GLN A 25 -4.56 4.24 -0.73
N PRO A 26 -4.74 4.32 -2.05
CA PRO A 26 -4.31 5.48 -2.83
C PRO A 26 -4.94 6.75 -2.24
N ASN A 27 -4.10 7.74 -1.95
CA ASN A 27 -4.60 9.03 -1.48
C ASN A 27 -5.49 9.63 -2.57
N ASN A 28 -6.71 10.05 -2.19
CA ASN A 28 -7.68 10.64 -3.11
C ASN A 28 -7.98 9.75 -4.35
N GLY A 29 -8.02 8.42 -4.18
CA GLY A 29 -8.30 7.48 -5.27
C GLY A 29 -9.71 7.60 -5.88
N GLY A 30 -10.66 8.21 -5.17
CA GLY A 30 -11.98 8.61 -5.71
C GLY A 30 -12.01 10.00 -6.35
N PHE A 31 -10.89 10.72 -6.42
CA PHE A 31 -10.76 12.01 -7.11
C PHE A 31 -11.78 13.10 -6.70
N GLU A 32 -12.12 13.16 -5.41
CA GLU A 32 -13.09 14.11 -4.86
C GLU A 32 -12.47 15.46 -4.47
N ASN A 33 -11.16 15.50 -4.29
CA ASN A 33 -10.44 16.69 -3.84
C ASN A 33 -9.52 17.20 -4.94
N TRP A 34 -9.56 18.51 -5.18
CA TRP A 34 -8.81 19.18 -6.23
C TRP A 34 -8.12 20.43 -5.69
N ASP A 35 -6.85 20.58 -6.04
CA ASP A 35 -6.04 21.70 -5.62
C ASP A 35 -6.34 22.94 -6.48
N SER A 36 -6.03 24.11 -5.95
CA SER A 36 -6.30 25.39 -6.64
C SER A 36 -5.61 25.57 -8.00
N ASN A 37 -4.60 24.73 -8.29
CA ASN A 37 -3.92 24.67 -9.58
C ASN A 37 -4.63 23.77 -10.61
N GLY A 38 -5.76 23.15 -10.23
CA GLY A 38 -6.55 22.27 -11.09
C GLY A 38 -6.07 20.81 -11.14
N GLU A 39 -5.18 20.39 -10.23
CA GLU A 39 -4.75 19.00 -10.11
C GLU A 39 -5.54 18.26 -9.01
N PRO A 40 -5.84 16.96 -9.16
CA PRO A 40 -6.46 16.21 -8.07
C PRO A 40 -5.47 16.12 -6.91
N THR A 41 -5.88 16.43 -5.68
CA THR A 41 -4.98 16.47 -4.52
C THR A 41 -4.23 15.13 -4.36
N ASN A 42 -2.89 15.18 -4.19
CA ASN A 42 -1.93 14.05 -4.19
C ASN A 42 -1.66 13.38 -5.55
N TRP A 43 -2.18 13.94 -6.64
CA TRP A 43 -1.89 13.54 -8.00
C TRP A 43 -1.44 14.76 -8.80
N ASN A 44 -0.57 14.54 -9.78
CA ASN A 44 0.06 15.58 -10.54
C ASN A 44 -0.17 15.35 -12.04
N ASN A 45 -0.16 16.44 -12.78
CA ASN A 45 -0.14 16.45 -14.23
C ASN A 45 1.02 17.34 -14.73
N MET A 46 0.98 17.75 -15.99
CA MET A 46 2.03 18.60 -16.58
C MET A 46 2.11 20.00 -15.94
N THR A 47 1.09 20.43 -15.19
CA THR A 47 0.99 21.76 -14.59
C THR A 47 2.07 21.98 -13.53
N THR A 48 2.35 20.96 -12.72
CA THR A 48 3.45 20.95 -11.73
C THR A 48 4.66 20.11 -12.17
N GLY A 49 4.67 19.70 -13.44
CA GLY A 49 5.75 18.91 -14.02
C GLY A 49 7.06 19.66 -14.18
N ASN A 50 8.16 18.91 -14.27
CA ASN A 50 9.48 19.41 -14.64
C ASN A 50 9.63 19.33 -16.16
N LEU A 51 9.31 20.43 -16.85
CA LEU A 51 9.22 20.49 -18.30
C LEU A 51 10.37 21.28 -18.91
N CYS A 52 10.83 20.85 -20.09
CA CYS A 52 11.78 21.61 -20.88
C CYS A 52 11.21 22.99 -21.23
N PHE A 53 12.08 23.99 -21.45
CA PHE A 53 11.65 25.37 -21.74
C PHE A 53 10.63 25.45 -22.90
N LEU A 54 10.85 24.69 -23.97
CA LEU A 54 9.94 24.66 -25.13
C LEU A 54 8.67 23.83 -24.89
N CYS A 55 8.70 22.92 -23.93
CA CYS A 55 7.58 22.05 -23.57
C CYS A 55 6.46 22.85 -22.87
N GLY A 56 6.83 23.94 -22.17
CA GLY A 56 5.89 24.84 -21.49
C GLY A 56 4.87 25.51 -22.44
N PHE A 57 5.18 25.64 -23.73
CA PHE A 57 4.24 26.20 -24.71
C PHE A 57 3.10 25.24 -25.07
N GLY A 58 3.26 23.94 -24.79
CA GLY A 58 2.23 22.90 -24.98
C GLY A 58 1.61 22.38 -23.68
N SER A 59 2.12 22.80 -22.52
CA SER A 59 1.76 22.29 -21.19
C SER A 59 0.50 22.94 -20.61
N SER A 60 -0.56 23.06 -21.41
CA SER A 60 -1.87 23.36 -20.82
C SER A 60 -2.39 22.14 -20.08
N GLN A 61 -3.13 22.37 -18.99
CA GLN A 61 -3.80 21.35 -18.19
C GLN A 61 -4.45 20.27 -19.09
N ARG A 62 -4.22 19.01 -18.72
CA ARG A 62 -4.76 17.82 -19.42
C ARG A 62 -5.56 16.91 -18.52
N VAL A 63 -5.64 17.24 -17.25
CA VAL A 63 -6.39 16.51 -16.23
C VAL A 63 -7.35 17.52 -15.62
N PHE A 64 -8.63 17.19 -15.60
CA PHE A 64 -9.70 18.09 -15.22
C PHE A 64 -10.63 17.38 -14.24
N GLU A 65 -11.13 18.15 -13.28
CA GLU A 65 -12.28 17.77 -12.47
C GLU A 65 -13.51 17.69 -13.38
N ASP A 66 -14.22 16.57 -13.34
CA ASP A 66 -15.52 16.41 -14.00
C ASP A 66 -16.59 16.17 -12.95
N ASN A 67 -17.56 17.08 -12.87
CA ASN A 67 -18.70 17.03 -11.94
C ASN A 67 -20.00 16.59 -12.63
N VAL A 68 -19.93 16.17 -13.89
CA VAL A 68 -21.05 15.64 -14.66
C VAL A 68 -20.87 14.15 -14.89
N GLU A 69 -19.71 13.76 -15.43
CA GLU A 69 -19.36 12.35 -15.64
C GLU A 69 -18.69 11.78 -14.39
N VAL A 70 -19.50 11.42 -13.40
CA VAL A 70 -19.06 10.92 -12.08
C VAL A 70 -19.56 9.49 -11.87
N ARG A 71 -18.78 8.61 -11.23
CA ARG A 71 -19.27 7.27 -10.84
C ARG A 71 -19.86 7.32 -9.45
N THR A 72 -19.07 7.73 -8.47
CA THR A 72 -19.51 7.90 -7.08
C THR A 72 -19.04 9.25 -6.53
N GLY A 73 -19.61 9.67 -5.40
CA GLY A 73 -19.30 10.98 -4.83
C GLY A 73 -19.69 12.16 -5.73
N SER A 74 -18.78 13.12 -5.89
CA SER A 74 -19.06 14.45 -6.46
C SER A 74 -18.21 14.83 -7.66
N ALA A 75 -17.07 14.15 -7.87
CA ALA A 75 -16.16 14.43 -8.96
C ALA A 75 -15.46 13.16 -9.45
N SER A 76 -15.03 13.17 -10.71
CA SER A 76 -14.08 12.19 -11.27
C SER A 76 -12.93 12.89 -11.98
N ALA A 77 -11.88 12.13 -12.33
CA ALA A 77 -10.75 12.65 -13.09
C ALA A 77 -10.96 12.43 -14.60
N ARG A 78 -10.99 13.53 -15.38
CA ARG A 78 -10.97 13.48 -16.85
C ARG A 78 -9.60 13.84 -17.41
N ILE A 79 -9.00 12.90 -18.14
CA ILE A 79 -7.67 12.98 -18.74
C ILE A 79 -7.83 13.07 -20.27
N GLU A 80 -7.25 14.09 -20.89
CA GLU A 80 -7.44 14.36 -22.32
C GLU A 80 -6.13 14.43 -23.11
N SER A 81 -6.13 13.85 -24.32
CA SER A 81 -5.09 14.08 -25.33
C SER A 81 -5.56 15.17 -26.30
N THR A 82 -4.69 16.13 -26.64
CA THR A 82 -5.03 17.17 -27.62
C THR A 82 -3.80 17.72 -28.35
N ASN A 83 -4.03 18.42 -29.45
CA ASN A 83 -2.95 19.05 -30.21
C ASN A 83 -2.54 20.38 -29.59
N ALA A 84 -1.24 20.55 -29.35
CA ALA A 84 -0.63 21.82 -29.00
C ALA A 84 0.52 22.12 -29.97
N ALA A 85 0.49 23.29 -30.61
CA ALA A 85 1.49 23.71 -31.61
C ALA A 85 1.75 22.66 -32.72
N GLY A 86 0.70 21.96 -33.17
CA GLY A 86 0.80 20.93 -34.22
C GLY A 86 1.32 19.56 -33.76
N THR A 87 1.61 19.39 -32.47
CA THR A 87 2.02 18.10 -31.87
C THR A 87 0.93 17.58 -30.96
N LEU A 88 0.65 16.28 -31.01
CA LEU A 88 -0.26 15.63 -30.09
C LEU A 88 0.41 15.51 -28.70
N VAL A 89 -0.24 16.06 -27.69
CA VAL A 89 0.17 15.97 -26.28
C VAL A 89 -0.82 15.08 -25.56
N ASN A 90 -0.34 13.97 -25.01
CA ASN A 90 -1.17 13.03 -24.26
C ASN A 90 -1.41 13.56 -22.84
N GLY A 91 -2.62 13.36 -22.31
CA GLY A 91 -2.91 13.60 -20.92
C GLY A 91 -2.29 12.52 -20.04
N THR A 92 -1.69 12.93 -18.92
CA THR A 92 -1.08 12.04 -17.94
C THR A 92 -1.39 12.55 -16.55
N MET A 93 -1.81 11.64 -15.68
CA MET A 93 -2.07 11.88 -14.26
C MET A 93 -1.27 10.87 -13.44
N THR A 94 -0.50 11.31 -12.45
CA THR A 94 0.37 10.41 -11.68
C THR A 94 0.58 10.86 -10.25
N THR A 95 0.87 9.95 -9.33
CA THR A 95 1.34 10.31 -7.97
C THR A 95 2.78 10.84 -7.95
N GLY A 96 3.53 10.70 -9.05
CA GLY A 96 4.88 11.24 -9.20
C GLY A 96 4.92 12.63 -9.82
N GLN A 97 6.12 13.09 -10.17
CA GLN A 97 6.34 14.27 -11.01
C GLN A 97 6.41 13.88 -12.48
N ILE A 98 5.64 14.55 -13.33
CA ILE A 98 5.80 14.42 -14.79
C ILE A 98 7.06 15.16 -15.22
N ASN A 99 7.94 14.48 -15.95
CA ASN A 99 9.17 15.03 -16.49
C ASN A 99 9.15 14.95 -18.02
N ALA A 100 9.40 16.08 -18.67
CA ALA A 100 9.54 16.18 -20.12
C ALA A 100 10.88 16.88 -20.44
N PRO A 101 12.00 16.14 -20.54
CA PRO A 101 13.34 16.73 -20.65
C PRO A 101 13.58 17.44 -21.98
N SER A 102 12.84 17.06 -23.03
CA SER A 102 12.88 17.72 -24.34
C SER A 102 11.50 17.68 -25.00
N THR A 103 11.38 18.28 -26.19
CA THR A 103 10.18 18.21 -27.02
C THR A 103 9.95 16.83 -27.66
N THR A 104 10.83 15.85 -27.42
CA THR A 104 10.69 14.48 -27.91
C THR A 104 9.77 13.69 -26.97
N PRO A 105 8.55 13.30 -27.39
CA PRO A 105 7.57 12.70 -26.49
C PRO A 105 8.02 11.40 -25.82
N SER A 106 8.83 10.58 -26.52
CA SER A 106 9.35 9.32 -25.99
C SER A 106 10.37 9.47 -24.85
N GLU A 107 10.86 10.68 -24.60
CA GLU A 107 11.77 10.97 -23.48
C GLU A 107 11.02 11.34 -22.19
N GLY A 108 9.70 11.51 -22.26
CA GLY A 108 8.87 11.83 -21.10
C GLY A 108 8.70 10.65 -20.14
N TYR A 109 8.63 10.94 -18.84
CA TYR A 109 8.42 9.94 -17.79
C TYR A 109 7.76 10.52 -16.54
N SER A 110 7.09 9.66 -15.77
CA SER A 110 6.65 9.94 -14.40
C SER A 110 7.77 9.55 -13.42
N LEU A 111 8.02 10.38 -12.41
CA LEU A 111 9.11 10.18 -11.43
C LEU A 111 8.55 10.17 -10.02
N THR A 112 8.79 9.11 -9.25
CA THR A 112 8.78 9.21 -7.78
C THR A 112 10.00 10.01 -7.35
N LYS A 113 9.76 11.19 -6.76
CA LYS A 113 10.81 12.06 -6.23
C LYS A 113 10.71 12.08 -4.71
N ARG A 114 11.57 11.31 -4.03
CA ARG A 114 11.47 11.11 -2.57
C ARG A 114 11.73 12.37 -1.76
N SER A 115 12.51 13.29 -2.33
CA SER A 115 12.83 14.57 -1.70
C SER A 115 11.65 15.55 -1.64
N ASP A 116 10.50 15.22 -2.26
CA ASP A 116 9.35 16.12 -2.37
C ASP A 116 8.04 15.34 -2.24
N ALA A 117 7.35 15.53 -1.11
CA ALA A 117 6.13 14.79 -0.77
C ALA A 117 4.96 15.04 -1.75
N ASN A 118 5.01 16.10 -2.56
CA ASN A 118 3.99 16.32 -3.59
C ASN A 118 4.16 15.35 -4.78
N PHE A 119 5.35 14.77 -4.94
CA PHE A 119 5.73 13.95 -6.10
C PHE A 119 6.10 12.53 -5.71
N ASN A 120 5.57 12.05 -4.59
CA ASN A 120 5.68 10.66 -4.18
C ASN A 120 4.43 10.21 -3.41
N HIS A 121 4.24 8.90 -3.36
CA HIS A 121 3.21 8.26 -2.54
C HIS A 121 3.89 7.18 -1.70
N PRO A 122 4.25 7.48 -0.44
CA PRO A 122 4.82 6.51 0.48
C PRO A 122 3.84 5.35 0.66
N PHE A 123 4.32 4.13 0.46
CA PHE A 123 3.50 2.94 0.44
C PHE A 123 4.32 1.73 0.87
N THR A 124 3.81 0.94 1.80
CA THR A 124 4.55 -0.18 2.42
C THR A 124 3.78 -1.50 2.39
N ASP A 125 2.52 -1.46 1.98
CA ASP A 125 1.65 -2.62 2.00
C ASP A 125 1.84 -3.51 0.74
N MET A 126 1.29 -4.73 0.79
CA MET A 126 1.35 -5.71 -0.31
C MET A 126 -0.07 -6.09 -0.79
N PRO A 127 -0.72 -5.23 -1.59
CA PRO A 127 -2.03 -5.55 -2.15
C PRO A 127 -1.97 -6.67 -3.19
N ASP A 128 -3.04 -7.45 -3.31
CA ASP A 128 -3.16 -8.53 -4.29
C ASP A 128 -3.42 -7.97 -5.70
N SER A 129 -4.31 -6.99 -5.78
CA SER A 129 -4.77 -6.42 -7.02
C SER A 129 -5.13 -4.94 -6.86
N LEU A 130 -5.42 -4.30 -7.98
CA LEU A 130 -5.99 -2.96 -8.02
C LEU A 130 -7.28 -2.97 -8.83
N VAL A 131 -8.18 -2.06 -8.46
CA VAL A 131 -9.47 -1.86 -9.11
C VAL A 131 -9.66 -0.38 -9.35
N PHE A 132 -10.26 -0.06 -10.49
CA PHE A 132 -10.79 1.27 -10.77
C PHE A 132 -11.92 1.17 -11.78
N TYR A 133 -12.63 2.27 -11.97
CA TYR A 133 -13.65 2.39 -12.99
C TYR A 133 -13.20 3.41 -14.02
N ALA A 134 -13.50 3.12 -15.29
CA ALA A 134 -13.15 4.02 -16.37
C ALA A 134 -14.26 4.14 -17.42
N LYS A 135 -14.27 5.29 -18.10
CA LYS A 135 -14.86 5.48 -19.42
C LYS A 135 -13.80 5.97 -20.37
N TYR A 136 -13.80 5.46 -21.60
CA TYR A 136 -12.88 5.87 -22.64
C TYR A 136 -13.61 6.02 -23.97
N ASN A 137 -13.46 7.19 -24.61
CA ASN A 137 -14.26 7.51 -25.79
C ASN A 137 -13.70 6.96 -27.12
N VAL A 138 -12.43 6.57 -27.17
CA VAL A 138 -11.84 6.00 -28.39
C VAL A 138 -12.16 4.50 -28.44
N THR A 139 -12.75 4.07 -29.56
CA THR A 139 -13.26 2.71 -29.77
C THR A 139 -12.60 1.96 -30.92
N ASP A 140 -11.85 2.66 -31.77
CA ASP A 140 -11.12 2.07 -32.88
C ASP A 140 -9.67 1.75 -32.48
N ALA A 141 -8.90 1.15 -33.37
CA ALA A 141 -7.51 0.80 -33.11
C ALA A 141 -6.53 2.00 -33.10
N SER A 142 -7.01 3.25 -33.23
CA SER A 142 -6.14 4.43 -33.26
C SER A 142 -5.46 4.70 -31.93
N ASP A 143 -6.10 4.34 -30.81
CA ASP A 143 -5.57 4.62 -29.48
C ASP A 143 -6.16 3.74 -28.38
N SER A 144 -5.49 3.71 -27.23
CA SER A 144 -5.93 3.05 -26.00
C SER A 144 -5.45 3.86 -24.82
N ALA A 145 -6.28 3.96 -23.79
CA ALA A 145 -5.84 4.45 -22.49
C ALA A 145 -4.82 3.47 -21.87
N SER A 146 -4.02 3.94 -20.91
CA SER A 146 -3.19 3.04 -20.14
C SER A 146 -3.10 3.40 -18.66
N VAL A 147 -2.94 2.37 -17.84
CA VAL A 147 -2.66 2.44 -16.41
C VAL A 147 -1.34 1.73 -16.14
N ALA A 148 -0.53 2.30 -15.26
CA ALA A 148 0.67 1.70 -14.72
C ALA A 148 0.75 1.95 -13.22
N VAL A 149 0.94 0.87 -12.45
CA VAL A 149 1.30 0.91 -11.04
C VAL A 149 2.60 0.17 -10.86
N ILE A 150 3.52 0.78 -10.13
CA ILE A 150 4.83 0.23 -9.81
C ILE A 150 5.06 0.40 -8.32
N LEU A 151 5.17 -0.72 -7.62
CA LEU A 151 5.61 -0.78 -6.23
C LEU A 151 7.13 -0.95 -6.25
N HIS A 152 7.84 0.02 -5.68
CA HIS A 152 9.30 0.07 -5.72
C HIS A 152 9.89 0.41 -4.36
N ASP A 153 11.20 0.19 -4.25
CA ASP A 153 11.95 0.35 -3.01
C ASP A 153 12.22 1.83 -2.65
N ASP A 154 13.04 2.06 -1.63
CA ASP A 154 13.37 3.41 -1.17
C ASP A 154 14.41 4.09 -2.08
N ASN A 155 14.03 4.30 -3.34
CA ASN A 155 14.79 5.05 -4.33
C ASN A 155 13.90 6.00 -5.13
N ASP A 156 14.51 7.03 -5.73
CA ASP A 156 13.83 7.75 -6.80
C ASP A 156 13.69 6.79 -7.99
N HIS A 157 12.46 6.61 -8.46
CA HIS A 157 12.13 5.64 -9.50
C HIS A 157 11.25 6.27 -10.57
N ARG A 158 11.44 5.91 -11.84
CA ARG A 158 10.68 6.47 -12.95
C ARG A 158 10.03 5.42 -13.83
N ASP A 159 8.96 5.81 -14.50
CA ASP A 159 8.36 5.03 -15.58
C ASP A 159 8.00 5.94 -16.76
N PRO A 160 8.37 5.58 -18.00
CA PRO A 160 9.19 4.43 -18.38
C PRO A 160 10.68 4.58 -18.01
N GLY A 161 11.43 3.47 -18.10
CA GLY A 161 12.89 3.48 -18.08
C GLY A 161 13.53 3.61 -16.68
N GLY A 162 12.83 3.22 -15.63
CA GLY A 162 13.38 3.05 -14.28
C GLY A 162 14.27 1.83 -14.15
N ASN A 163 15.03 1.76 -13.06
CA ASN A 163 15.90 0.62 -12.77
C ASN A 163 15.06 -0.58 -12.30
N ALA A 164 15.07 -1.67 -13.06
CA ALA A 164 14.30 -2.88 -12.75
C ALA A 164 14.69 -3.54 -11.40
N ALA A 165 15.92 -3.30 -10.92
CA ALA A 165 16.39 -3.80 -9.62
C ALA A 165 15.72 -3.10 -8.41
N GLN A 166 15.00 -2.00 -8.63
CA GLN A 166 14.26 -1.27 -7.59
C GLN A 166 12.79 -1.71 -7.52
N VAL A 167 12.32 -2.46 -8.51
CA VAL A 167 10.91 -2.83 -8.64
C VAL A 167 10.61 -4.09 -7.84
N ILE A 168 9.54 -4.05 -7.03
CA ILE A 168 8.99 -5.20 -6.29
C ILE A 168 7.79 -5.76 -7.06
N ALA A 169 6.85 -4.90 -7.46
CA ALA A 169 5.65 -5.34 -8.16
C ALA A 169 5.17 -4.35 -9.21
N THR A 170 4.49 -4.86 -10.25
CA THR A 170 3.87 -4.01 -11.27
C THR A 170 2.48 -4.46 -11.65
N ALA A 171 1.63 -3.51 -12.04
CA ALA A 171 0.39 -3.77 -12.74
C ALA A 171 0.30 -2.76 -13.90
N LYS A 172 0.38 -3.24 -15.14
CA LYS A 172 0.34 -2.38 -16.34
C LYS A 172 -0.67 -2.92 -17.33
N LYS A 173 -1.52 -2.05 -17.87
CA LYS A 173 -2.50 -2.43 -18.89
C LYS A 173 -2.83 -1.27 -19.80
N ARG A 174 -2.92 -1.60 -21.09
CA ARG A 174 -3.59 -0.78 -22.10
C ARG A 174 -5.04 -1.25 -22.21
N PHE A 175 -5.98 -0.33 -22.30
CA PHE A 175 -7.39 -0.67 -22.33
C PHE A 175 -8.23 0.31 -23.15
N GLN A 176 -9.39 -0.19 -23.55
CA GLN A 176 -10.53 0.58 -24.03
C GLN A 176 -11.76 0.13 -23.23
N THR A 177 -12.82 0.93 -23.26
CA THR A 177 -14.09 0.60 -22.58
C THR A 177 -15.21 0.32 -23.58
N GLY A 178 -14.89 0.14 -24.86
CA GLY A 178 -15.87 -0.20 -25.89
C GLY A 178 -16.85 0.91 -26.26
N GLY A 179 -16.57 2.16 -25.87
CA GLY A 179 -17.43 3.33 -26.17
C GLY A 179 -18.77 3.30 -25.46
N THR A 180 -18.86 2.58 -24.33
CA THR A 180 -20.05 2.56 -23.50
C THR A 180 -20.25 3.90 -22.82
N ALA A 181 -21.51 4.32 -22.70
CA ALA A 181 -21.88 5.42 -21.80
C ALA A 181 -21.71 5.04 -20.32
N GLU A 182 -21.62 3.73 -20.02
CA GLU A 182 -21.48 3.17 -18.68
C GLU A 182 -20.02 3.09 -18.23
N TRP A 183 -19.81 3.21 -16.92
CA TRP A 183 -18.52 2.99 -16.27
C TRP A 183 -18.13 1.52 -16.33
N VAL A 184 -16.92 1.22 -16.82
CA VAL A 184 -16.38 -0.14 -16.89
C VAL A 184 -15.42 -0.34 -15.72
N ARG A 185 -15.71 -1.36 -14.90
CA ARG A 185 -14.79 -1.81 -13.85
C ARG A 185 -13.58 -2.50 -14.48
N ILE A 186 -12.39 -2.05 -14.13
CA ILE A 186 -11.13 -2.66 -14.54
C ILE A 186 -10.43 -3.17 -13.29
N SER A 187 -10.04 -4.44 -13.32
CA SER A 187 -9.26 -5.10 -12.27
C SER A 187 -7.97 -5.64 -12.87
N LEU A 188 -6.87 -5.48 -12.15
CA LEU A 188 -5.56 -6.04 -12.51
C LEU A 188 -4.90 -6.66 -11.27
N PRO A 189 -4.33 -7.87 -11.38
CA PRO A 189 -3.42 -8.37 -10.36
C PRO A 189 -2.12 -7.57 -10.37
N LEU A 190 -1.49 -7.44 -9.19
CA LEU A 190 -0.11 -7.01 -9.08
C LEU A 190 0.82 -8.21 -9.31
N ASP A 191 1.73 -8.06 -10.26
CA ASP A 191 2.78 -9.03 -10.54
C ASP A 191 4.01 -8.72 -9.67
N TYR A 192 4.24 -9.57 -8.66
CA TYR A 192 5.34 -9.50 -7.70
C TYR A 192 6.64 -10.19 -8.19
N SER A 193 6.81 -10.37 -9.50
CA SER A 193 8.05 -10.91 -10.08
C SER A 193 9.24 -9.94 -10.11
N GLY A 194 9.12 -8.77 -9.46
CA GLY A 194 10.19 -7.80 -9.33
C GLY A 194 11.43 -8.37 -8.63
N THR A 195 12.60 -7.76 -8.89
CA THR A 195 13.89 -8.30 -8.44
C THR A 195 14.50 -7.57 -7.25
N SER A 196 13.84 -6.51 -6.78
CA SER A 196 14.30 -5.78 -5.59
C SER A 196 14.37 -6.69 -4.38
N GLN A 197 15.48 -6.59 -3.65
CA GLN A 197 15.70 -7.28 -2.37
C GLN A 197 15.25 -6.43 -1.17
N ASN A 198 14.83 -5.19 -1.43
CA ASN A 198 14.33 -4.26 -0.44
C ASN A 198 12.80 -4.35 -0.33
N GLY A 199 12.24 -3.94 0.81
CA GLY A 199 10.80 -3.80 0.97
C GLY A 199 10.20 -2.69 0.09
N ILE A 200 8.89 -2.73 -0.09
CA ILE A 200 8.14 -1.67 -0.78
C ILE A 200 8.21 -0.40 0.08
N ALA A 201 8.53 0.72 -0.55
CA ALA A 201 8.56 2.03 0.11
C ALA A 201 7.65 3.06 -0.58
N TYR A 202 7.40 2.91 -1.89
CA TYR A 202 6.56 3.83 -2.64
C TYR A 202 5.73 3.13 -3.72
N ALA A 203 4.59 3.73 -4.06
CA ALA A 203 3.80 3.37 -5.23
C ALA A 203 3.80 4.51 -6.26
N LEU A 204 4.34 4.24 -7.46
CA LEU A 204 4.20 5.14 -8.61
C LEU A 204 3.00 4.70 -9.43
N MET A 205 1.94 5.50 -9.41
CA MET A 205 0.69 5.22 -10.11
C MET A 205 0.50 6.23 -11.22
N THR A 206 0.12 5.78 -12.42
CA THR A 206 0.00 6.64 -13.61
C THR A 206 -1.17 6.20 -14.47
N PHE A 207 -2.00 7.16 -14.87
CA PHE A 207 -2.99 7.05 -15.93
C PHE A 207 -2.61 7.92 -17.13
N THR A 208 -2.89 7.43 -18.33
CA THR A 208 -2.68 8.17 -19.58
C THR A 208 -3.87 8.00 -20.51
N SER A 209 -4.25 9.08 -21.19
CA SER A 209 -5.32 9.06 -22.21
C SER A 209 -4.87 8.45 -23.54
N SER A 210 -3.58 8.11 -23.69
CA SER A 210 -3.01 7.44 -24.86
C SER A 210 -1.83 6.57 -24.45
N TYR A 211 -1.69 5.39 -25.05
CA TYR A 211 -0.64 4.44 -24.67
C TYR A 211 0.73 4.72 -25.31
N GLN A 212 0.75 5.51 -26.38
CA GLN A 212 1.96 5.83 -27.14
C GLN A 212 2.29 7.31 -26.96
N PRO A 213 3.46 7.65 -26.39
CA PRO A 213 3.88 9.04 -26.22
C PRO A 213 3.92 9.79 -27.56
N GLY A 214 3.25 10.94 -27.62
CA GLY A 214 3.21 11.81 -28.80
C GLY A 214 2.36 11.31 -29.96
N ALA A 215 1.65 10.18 -29.78
CA ALA A 215 0.79 9.58 -30.78
C ALA A 215 -0.56 9.20 -30.14
N GLY A 216 -1.43 8.57 -30.94
CA GLY A 216 -2.79 8.23 -30.54
C GLY A 216 -3.81 9.20 -31.14
N ASN A 217 -4.85 9.50 -30.37
CA ASN A 217 -6.01 10.24 -30.85
C ASN A 217 -6.15 11.60 -30.15
N SER A 218 -6.21 12.69 -30.91
CA SER A 218 -6.29 14.06 -30.39
C SER A 218 -7.65 14.44 -29.80
N THR A 219 -8.62 13.52 -29.80
CA THR A 219 -9.90 13.67 -29.13
C THR A 219 -10.06 12.66 -27.99
N ALA A 220 -9.00 11.92 -27.63
CA ALA A 220 -9.07 10.92 -26.57
C ALA A 220 -9.41 11.57 -25.23
N LYS A 221 -10.43 11.02 -24.58
CA LYS A 221 -10.87 11.37 -23.23
C LYS A 221 -11.03 10.10 -22.41
N LEU A 222 -10.30 10.06 -21.31
CA LEU A 222 -10.35 9.01 -20.31
C LEU A 222 -10.94 9.61 -19.04
N TRP A 223 -12.04 9.06 -18.55
CA TRP A 223 -12.53 9.31 -17.20
C TRP A 223 -12.11 8.16 -16.30
N VAL A 224 -11.63 8.46 -15.10
CA VAL A 224 -11.23 7.48 -14.08
C VAL A 224 -11.88 7.86 -12.76
N ASP A 225 -12.37 6.85 -12.06
CA ASP A 225 -12.97 7.01 -10.74
C ASP A 225 -12.72 5.77 -9.87
N ASP A 226 -12.81 5.95 -8.55
CA ASP A 226 -12.78 4.91 -7.53
C ASP A 226 -11.59 3.94 -7.68
N PHE A 227 -10.38 4.50 -7.71
CA PHE A 227 -9.13 3.76 -7.74
C PHE A 227 -8.77 3.26 -6.34
N GLU A 228 -8.71 1.94 -6.19
CA GLU A 228 -8.48 1.24 -4.92
C GLU A 228 -7.49 0.08 -5.07
N PHE A 229 -6.74 -0.18 -4.01
CA PHE A 229 -6.00 -1.42 -3.86
C PHE A 229 -6.89 -2.48 -3.19
N ILE A 230 -6.90 -3.67 -3.78
CA ILE A 230 -7.58 -4.83 -3.22
C ILE A 230 -6.56 -5.67 -2.48
N TYR A 231 -6.81 -5.81 -1.19
CA TYR A 231 -6.10 -6.74 -0.36
C TYR A 231 -6.92 -8.01 -0.35
N ASN A 232 -6.34 -9.08 -0.84
CA ASN A 232 -6.75 -10.39 -0.37
C ASN A 232 -5.99 -10.56 0.94
N PRO A 233 -6.60 -10.32 2.12
CA PRO A 233 -5.98 -10.87 3.31
C PRO A 233 -5.88 -12.36 3.02
N THR A 234 -4.67 -12.88 2.90
CA THR A 234 -4.40 -14.20 3.47
C THR A 234 -4.69 -14.00 4.94
N ASP A 235 -5.96 -14.04 5.24
CA ASP A 235 -6.48 -13.92 6.56
C ASP A 235 -5.74 -15.04 7.30
N PRO A 236 -4.99 -14.76 8.36
CA PRO A 236 -4.55 -15.82 9.25
C PRO A 236 -5.75 -16.41 10.00
N THR A 237 -6.96 -16.43 9.40
CA THR A 237 -8.12 -17.19 9.87
C THR A 237 -8.03 -18.66 9.51
N SER A 238 -7.04 -19.09 8.72
CA SER A 238 -6.36 -20.33 9.07
C SER A 238 -5.23 -20.00 10.05
N VAL A 239 -5.58 -19.90 11.32
CA VAL A 239 -4.65 -20.36 12.34
C VAL A 239 -4.48 -21.85 12.05
N GLU A 240 -3.43 -22.23 11.33
CA GLU A 240 -2.91 -23.58 11.44
C GLU A 240 -2.51 -23.72 12.91
N GLU A 241 -3.44 -24.19 13.73
CA GLU A 241 -3.24 -24.40 15.14
C GLU A 241 -2.17 -25.49 15.27
N LEU A 242 -0.98 -25.11 15.74
CA LEU A 242 0.12 -26.03 16.05
C LEU A 242 -0.18 -26.95 17.26
N ALA A 243 -1.46 -27.27 17.53
CA ALA A 243 -1.92 -27.96 18.73
C ALA A 243 -1.22 -29.31 18.95
N ASP A 244 -0.79 -29.99 17.88
CA ASP A 244 -0.17 -31.31 17.96
C ASP A 244 1.36 -31.31 18.00
N VAL A 245 2.03 -30.16 17.82
CA VAL A 245 3.49 -30.11 17.63
C VAL A 245 4.23 -29.44 18.81
N VAL A 246 3.53 -28.57 19.56
CA VAL A 246 4.14 -27.83 20.67
C VAL A 246 3.69 -28.38 22.02
N SER A 247 4.64 -28.83 22.84
CA SER A 247 4.37 -29.25 24.21
C SER A 247 5.16 -28.42 25.21
N VAL A 248 4.57 -28.14 26.39
CA VAL A 248 5.20 -27.35 27.44
C VAL A 248 5.26 -28.16 28.72
N TYR A 249 6.46 -28.31 29.28
CA TYR A 249 6.70 -29.10 30.49
C TYR A 249 7.79 -28.47 31.39
N PRO A 250 7.68 -28.59 32.72
CA PRO A 250 6.51 -29.10 33.44
C PRO A 250 5.34 -28.11 33.38
N ASN A 251 4.12 -28.64 33.29
CA ASN A 251 2.89 -27.86 33.38
C ASN A 251 1.84 -28.67 34.16
N PRO A 252 1.53 -28.32 35.43
CA PRO A 252 1.95 -27.10 36.14
C PRO A 252 3.44 -27.03 36.50
N THR A 253 3.94 -25.81 36.74
CA THR A 253 5.30 -25.52 37.26
C THR A 253 5.21 -24.88 38.65
N ASN A 254 6.16 -25.16 39.56
CA ASN A 254 6.16 -24.59 40.91
C ASN A 254 7.07 -23.36 41.04
N ASP A 255 8.18 -23.32 40.30
CA ASP A 255 9.18 -22.25 40.36
C ASP A 255 9.11 -21.32 39.14
N GLY A 256 8.25 -21.62 38.18
CA GLY A 256 8.08 -20.84 36.95
C GLY A 256 9.00 -21.28 35.81
N ARG A 257 9.84 -22.30 35.99
CA ARG A 257 10.65 -22.87 34.91
C ARG A 257 9.76 -23.74 34.04
N VAL A 258 9.74 -23.46 32.73
CA VAL A 258 9.10 -24.32 31.73
C VAL A 258 9.97 -24.41 30.48
N SER A 259 9.92 -25.58 29.85
CA SER A 259 10.52 -25.89 28.56
C SER A 259 9.41 -26.05 27.54
N ILE A 260 9.55 -25.38 26.41
CA ILE A 260 8.69 -25.52 25.24
C ILE A 260 9.45 -26.43 24.27
N ALA A 261 8.93 -27.63 23.98
CA ALA A 261 9.43 -28.41 22.85
C ALA A 261 8.79 -27.90 21.56
N LEU A 262 9.63 -27.48 20.64
CA LEU A 262 9.29 -27.04 19.30
C LEU A 262 9.49 -28.21 18.33
N GLY A 263 8.54 -28.46 17.43
CA GLY A 263 8.70 -29.44 16.35
C GLY A 263 9.88 -29.13 15.41
N ASN A 264 10.32 -30.16 14.68
CA ASN A 264 11.56 -30.14 13.89
C ASN A 264 11.56 -29.14 12.71
N ASP A 265 10.41 -28.63 12.30
CA ASP A 265 10.27 -27.70 11.16
C ASP A 265 10.34 -26.23 11.58
N MET A 266 10.34 -25.93 12.88
CA MET A 266 10.41 -24.57 13.39
C MET A 266 11.85 -24.07 13.41
N LYS A 267 12.18 -23.18 12.47
CA LYS A 267 13.53 -22.62 12.36
C LYS A 267 13.73 -21.43 13.27
N ASN A 268 12.91 -20.38 13.21
CA ASN A 268 13.09 -19.17 14.01
C ASN A 268 11.74 -18.63 14.48
N GLY A 269 11.72 -17.96 15.64
CA GLY A 269 10.51 -17.33 16.13
C GLY A 269 10.63 -16.64 17.48
N MET A 270 9.48 -16.27 18.03
CA MET A 270 9.33 -15.60 19.31
C MET A 270 8.23 -16.25 20.13
N VAL A 271 8.50 -16.42 21.42
CA VAL A 271 7.54 -16.78 22.45
C VAL A 271 7.19 -15.53 23.23
N THR A 272 5.90 -15.22 23.35
CA THR A 272 5.37 -14.13 24.18
C THR A 272 4.55 -14.74 25.31
N ALA A 273 4.95 -14.50 26.55
CA ALA A 273 4.19 -14.90 27.73
C ALA A 273 3.20 -13.80 28.10
N LEU A 274 1.92 -14.14 28.23
CA LEU A 274 0.83 -13.25 28.61
C LEU A 274 0.22 -13.71 29.93
N ASN A 275 -0.22 -12.76 30.76
CA ASN A 275 -1.11 -13.08 31.89
C ASN A 275 -2.58 -13.18 31.43
N VAL A 276 -3.49 -13.54 32.35
CA VAL A 276 -4.94 -13.65 32.05
C VAL A 276 -5.61 -12.36 31.59
N MET A 277 -4.97 -11.20 31.81
CA MET A 277 -5.45 -9.89 31.34
C MET A 277 -4.89 -9.53 29.95
N GLY A 278 -4.14 -10.44 29.31
CA GLY A 278 -3.51 -10.21 28.01
C GLY A 278 -2.24 -9.35 28.07
N GLN A 279 -1.73 -9.03 29.26
CA GLN A 279 -0.53 -8.22 29.39
C GLN A 279 0.71 -9.10 29.17
N THR A 280 1.66 -8.62 28.37
CA THR A 280 2.96 -9.27 28.18
C THR A 280 3.77 -9.26 29.46
N VAL A 281 4.13 -10.45 29.93
CA VAL A 281 4.96 -10.69 31.13
C VAL A 281 6.33 -11.29 30.80
N GLY A 282 6.60 -11.60 29.53
CA GLY A 282 7.92 -12.06 29.07
C GLY A 282 7.96 -12.26 27.55
N GLN A 283 9.15 -12.15 26.96
CA GLN A 283 9.39 -12.42 25.54
C GLN A 283 10.74 -13.13 25.35
N PHE A 284 10.76 -14.15 24.50
CA PHE A 284 11.94 -14.97 24.25
C PHE A 284 12.03 -15.29 22.75
N SER A 285 13.12 -14.91 22.09
CA SER A 285 13.40 -15.30 20.70
C SER A 285 14.18 -16.61 20.65
N PHE A 286 13.93 -17.44 19.62
CA PHE A 286 14.67 -18.67 19.36
C PHE A 286 15.11 -18.72 17.89
N VAL A 287 16.28 -19.33 17.64
CA VAL A 287 16.92 -19.42 16.32
C VAL A 287 17.52 -20.82 16.14
N ASN A 288 17.06 -21.52 15.11
CA ASN A 288 17.30 -22.93 14.82
C ASN A 288 17.28 -23.83 16.06
N ASP A 289 16.29 -23.63 16.92
CA ASP A 289 16.14 -24.37 18.18
C ASP A 289 14.86 -25.19 18.18
N ASN A 290 14.96 -26.44 18.64
CA ASN A 290 13.81 -27.32 18.84
C ASN A 290 13.29 -27.25 20.30
N ARG A 291 13.86 -26.37 21.12
CA ARG A 291 13.44 -26.16 22.50
C ARG A 291 13.63 -24.71 22.93
N VAL A 292 12.69 -24.19 23.73
CA VAL A 292 12.85 -22.89 24.38
C VAL A 292 12.67 -23.07 25.87
N ASP A 293 13.69 -22.72 26.64
CA ASP A 293 13.62 -22.68 28.09
C ASP A 293 13.31 -21.26 28.55
N LEU A 294 12.26 -21.12 29.36
CA LEU A 294 11.84 -19.83 29.89
C LEU A 294 11.56 -19.90 31.40
N GLN A 295 11.71 -18.74 32.01
CA GLN A 295 11.45 -18.52 33.43
C GLN A 295 10.32 -17.49 33.55
N LEU A 296 9.19 -17.93 34.13
CA LEU A 296 8.09 -17.04 34.47
C LEU A 296 8.34 -16.41 35.84
N ASP A 297 9.00 -15.26 35.86
CA ASP A 297 9.24 -14.44 37.05
C ASP A 297 8.00 -13.63 37.46
N GLN A 298 6.87 -14.33 37.55
CA GLN A 298 5.55 -13.79 37.90
C GLN A 298 4.94 -14.58 39.06
N PRO A 299 3.94 -14.03 39.77
CA PRO A 299 3.23 -14.75 40.85
C PRO A 299 2.57 -16.06 40.37
N ALA A 300 2.13 -16.89 41.31
CA ALA A 300 1.29 -18.06 40.99
C ALA A 300 0.04 -17.63 40.20
N GLY A 301 -0.33 -18.39 39.18
CA GLY A 301 -1.42 -18.03 38.27
C GLY A 301 -1.39 -18.77 36.92
N ILE A 302 -2.29 -18.36 36.04
CA ILE A 302 -2.42 -18.89 34.67
C ILE A 302 -1.74 -17.91 33.71
N TYR A 303 -0.96 -18.47 32.79
CA TYR A 303 -0.26 -17.74 31.74
C TYR A 303 -0.53 -18.38 30.38
N PHE A 304 -0.46 -17.58 29.32
CA PHE A 304 -0.57 -18.03 27.95
C PHE A 304 0.76 -17.78 27.25
N LEU A 305 1.35 -18.81 26.67
CA LEU A 305 2.56 -18.71 25.86
C LEU A 305 2.14 -18.67 24.39
N ASN A 306 2.28 -17.53 23.75
CA ASN A 306 2.04 -17.34 22.33
C ASN A 306 3.36 -17.53 21.59
N ILE A 307 3.49 -18.63 20.86
CA ILE A 307 4.62 -18.93 19.98
C ILE A 307 4.25 -18.42 18.59
N ARG A 308 5.16 -17.66 17.97
CA ARG A 308 5.03 -17.18 16.59
C ARG A 308 6.34 -17.40 15.85
N THR A 309 6.30 -18.12 14.74
CA THR A 309 7.46 -18.33 13.85
C THR A 309 7.54 -17.25 12.77
N GLU A 310 8.71 -17.09 12.16
CA GLU A 310 8.93 -16.11 11.07
C GLU A 310 8.10 -16.39 9.82
N ASP A 311 7.80 -17.67 9.53
CA ASP A 311 6.93 -18.10 8.43
C ASP A 311 5.42 -17.93 8.73
N GLY A 312 5.08 -17.37 9.90
CA GLY A 312 3.72 -16.98 10.25
C GLY A 312 2.90 -18.01 11.03
N GLN A 313 3.45 -19.19 11.33
CA GLN A 313 2.76 -20.19 12.16
C GLN A 313 2.65 -19.71 13.62
N THR A 314 1.55 -20.07 14.30
CA THR A 314 1.34 -19.69 15.70
C THR A 314 0.82 -20.86 16.55
N SER A 315 1.19 -20.85 17.83
CA SER A 315 0.67 -21.77 18.84
C SER A 315 0.38 -20.99 20.12
N THR A 316 -0.68 -21.34 20.84
CA THR A 316 -0.93 -20.80 22.18
C THR A 316 -1.03 -21.92 23.18
N VAL A 317 -0.16 -21.93 24.18
CA VAL A 317 -0.17 -22.94 25.24
C VAL A 317 -0.49 -22.32 26.58
N ARG A 318 -1.50 -22.86 27.28
CA ARG A 318 -1.82 -22.48 28.66
C ARG A 318 -0.82 -23.12 29.63
N VAL A 319 -0.17 -22.31 30.45
CA VAL A 319 0.73 -22.74 31.52
C VAL A 319 0.16 -22.37 32.89
N VAL A 320 0.23 -23.29 33.84
CA VAL A 320 -0.17 -23.06 35.23
C VAL A 320 1.08 -22.99 36.10
N LYS A 321 1.25 -21.89 36.84
CA LYS A 321 2.26 -21.75 37.89
C LYS A 321 1.58 -21.84 39.26
N ASN A 322 1.98 -22.83 40.06
CA ASN A 322 1.47 -23.04 41.42
C ASN A 322 2.13 -22.10 42.44
#